data_AF-A0A258MYZ3-F1
#
_entry.id   AF-A0A258MYZ3-F1
#
_cell.length_a   1.000
_cell.length_b   1.000
_cell.length_c   1.000
_cell.angle_alpha   90.00
_cell.angle_beta   90.00
_cell.angle_gamma   90.00
#
_symmetry.space_group_name_H-M   'P 1'
#
loop_
_entity.id
_entity.type
_entity.pdbx_description
1 polymer ?
#
loop_
_entity_poly.entity_id
_entity_poly.type
_entity_poly.pdbx_seq_one_letter_code
_entity_poly.pdbx_strand_id
1 'polypeptide(L)'
;MFFMGNGHMSSDWGLMGGYPAASGYRFAAHDTGLKELIASGAPLPFGGDTDPQNPVWDAMMPDAKIKRDKQAITTEEMFKDYDLYLNYMRGGPGFGDPIDRDPQSVVDDINGGYLVERFALQVYGVVAEKGADGTYAVDAPATAARRKEIRAERLAKSVPTREWMKGEREKILAKDAGDHVKQMFASSFKLGPKFFKDFQTFWDLPADWTLLEEEIGIPHYGSHYHMDVSELPDVKTVQFVEQ
;
A
#
# COMPACT_ATOMS: atom_id res chain seq x y z
N MET A 1 -13.98 17.86 -7.82
CA MET A 1 -13.86 16.50 -7.26
C MET A 1 -12.54 16.38 -6.52
N PHE A 2 -12.42 15.50 -5.53
CA PHE A 2 -11.15 15.22 -4.83
C PHE A 2 -11.07 13.73 -4.46
N PHE A 3 -9.86 13.23 -4.26
CA PHE A 3 -9.55 11.90 -3.73
C PHE A 3 -9.18 11.99 -2.24
N MET A 4 -9.68 11.03 -1.45
CA MET A 4 -9.30 10.88 -0.05
C MET A 4 -9.24 9.40 0.35
N GLY A 5 -8.04 8.93 0.67
CA GLY A 5 -7.80 7.57 1.16
C GLY A 5 -6.31 7.28 1.32
N ASN A 6 -5.96 6.11 1.83
CA ASN A 6 -4.57 5.69 1.95
C ASN A 6 -3.96 5.44 0.55
N GLY A 7 -2.74 5.96 0.32
CA GLY A 7 -1.99 5.83 -0.93
C GLY A 7 -0.72 5.00 -0.78
N HIS A 8 0.29 5.55 -0.11
CA HIS A 8 1.61 4.92 0.01
C HIS A 8 1.67 3.73 0.97
N MET A 9 0.72 3.60 1.90
CA MET A 9 0.74 2.57 2.95
C MET A 9 -0.59 1.81 3.02
N SER A 10 -0.51 0.50 3.21
CA SER A 10 -1.64 -0.32 3.67
C SER A 10 -1.68 -0.27 5.19
N SER A 11 -2.86 0.00 5.76
CA SER A 11 -3.03 0.13 7.21
C SER A 11 -3.20 -1.22 7.90
N ASP A 12 -3.91 -2.15 7.25
CA ASP A 12 -4.09 -3.51 7.70
C ASP A 12 -2.86 -4.36 7.42
N TRP A 13 -2.56 -5.30 8.32
CA TRP A 13 -1.55 -6.32 8.14
C TRP A 13 -2.23 -7.68 8.04
N GLY A 14 -1.64 -8.57 7.24
CA GLY A 14 -2.04 -9.97 7.27
C GLY A 14 -1.64 -10.65 8.57
N LEU A 15 -2.24 -11.82 8.82
CA LEU A 15 -2.06 -12.55 10.06
C LEU A 15 -1.41 -13.92 9.79
N MET A 16 -0.47 -14.32 10.65
CA MET A 16 0.19 -15.65 10.64
C MET A 16 0.76 -16.06 9.26
N GLY A 17 1.36 -15.11 8.53
CA GLY A 17 1.94 -15.34 7.20
C GLY A 17 1.17 -14.70 6.05
N GLY A 18 -0.05 -14.21 6.33
CA GLY A 18 -0.85 -13.47 5.35
C GLY A 18 -0.24 -12.10 5.01
N TYR A 19 -0.64 -11.57 3.85
CA TYR A 19 -0.21 -10.25 3.37
C TYR A 19 -1.28 -9.18 3.62
N PRO A 20 -0.88 -7.89 3.70
CA PRO A 20 -1.80 -6.75 3.66
C PRO A 20 -2.68 -6.72 2.41
N ALA A 21 -3.80 -6.01 2.47
CA ALA A 21 -4.52 -5.59 1.27
C ALA A 21 -3.68 -4.64 0.38
N ALA A 22 -4.11 -4.48 -0.87
CA ALA A 22 -3.52 -3.50 -1.77
C ALA A 22 -3.74 -2.06 -1.26
N SER A 23 -2.73 -1.21 -1.40
CA SER A 23 -2.83 0.22 -1.09
C SER A 23 -3.44 1.01 -2.25
N GLY A 24 -3.89 2.24 -1.97
CA GLY A 24 -4.62 3.04 -2.96
C GLY A 24 -3.77 3.66 -4.04
N TYR A 25 -4.40 3.98 -5.16
CA TYR A 25 -3.88 4.83 -6.23
C TYR A 25 -4.99 5.75 -6.73
N ARG A 26 -4.62 6.75 -7.53
CA ARG A 26 -5.50 7.71 -8.16
C ARG A 26 -5.61 7.39 -9.66
N PHE A 27 -6.82 7.50 -10.20
CA PHE A 27 -7.06 7.63 -11.64
C PHE A 27 -8.13 8.70 -11.88
N ALA A 28 -7.77 9.71 -12.66
CA ALA A 28 -8.70 10.68 -13.25
C ALA A 28 -8.29 10.96 -14.70
N ALA A 29 -9.25 11.24 -15.57
CA ALA A 29 -8.99 11.64 -16.95
C ALA A 29 -9.80 12.90 -17.27
N HIS A 30 -9.10 13.97 -17.67
CA HIS A 30 -9.71 15.22 -18.10
C HIS A 30 -9.60 15.38 -19.62
N ASP A 31 -10.46 16.21 -20.20
CA ASP A 31 -10.42 16.53 -21.63
C ASP A 31 -10.51 15.27 -22.51
N THR A 32 -11.39 14.33 -22.13
CA THR A 32 -11.38 12.94 -22.62
C THR A 32 -11.79 12.76 -24.08
N GLY A 33 -12.47 13.75 -24.69
CA GLY A 33 -13.11 13.61 -26.00
C GLY A 33 -14.26 12.58 -26.02
N LEU A 34 -14.75 12.16 -24.85
CA LEU A 34 -15.71 11.06 -24.76
C LEU A 34 -17.02 11.35 -25.47
N LYS A 35 -17.46 12.61 -25.59
CA LYS A 35 -18.68 12.94 -26.33
C LYS A 35 -18.58 12.55 -27.80
N GLU A 36 -17.47 12.87 -28.45
CA GLU A 36 -17.17 12.54 -29.84
C GLU A 36 -16.89 11.04 -30.01
N LEU A 37 -16.17 10.42 -29.07
CA LEU A 37 -15.93 8.98 -29.06
C LEU A 37 -17.24 8.19 -28.96
N ILE A 38 -18.17 8.62 -28.09
CA ILE A 38 -19.52 8.05 -27.98
C ILE A 38 -20.28 8.22 -29.30
N ALA A 39 -20.31 9.43 -29.85
CA ALA A 39 -21.06 9.72 -31.08
C ALA A 39 -20.55 8.94 -32.31
N SER A 40 -19.25 8.67 -32.37
CA SER A 40 -18.60 7.94 -33.46
C SER A 40 -18.62 6.42 -33.29
N GLY A 41 -19.04 5.91 -32.12
CA GLY A 41 -19.00 4.48 -31.81
C GLY A 41 -17.58 3.94 -31.60
N ALA A 42 -16.63 4.80 -31.23
CA ALA A 42 -15.27 4.40 -30.88
C ALA A 42 -15.25 3.56 -29.59
N PRO A 43 -14.19 2.78 -29.33
CA PRO A 43 -14.02 2.07 -28.05
C PRO A 43 -14.05 3.04 -26.86
N LEU A 44 -14.74 2.66 -25.79
CA LEU A 44 -14.92 3.48 -24.58
C LEU A 44 -14.45 2.72 -23.34
N PRO A 45 -13.94 3.43 -22.32
CA PRO A 45 -13.58 2.83 -21.04
C PRO A 45 -14.84 2.40 -20.27
N PHE A 46 -15.06 1.08 -20.21
CA PHE A 46 -16.13 0.47 -19.41
C PHE A 46 -15.54 -0.47 -18.35
N GLY A 47 -16.35 -0.81 -17.35
CA GLY A 47 -15.98 -1.76 -16.30
C GLY A 47 -15.06 -1.16 -15.24
N GLY A 48 -14.10 -1.95 -14.76
CA GLY A 48 -13.08 -1.53 -13.78
C GLY A 48 -11.68 -1.48 -14.39
N ASP A 49 -10.76 -0.82 -13.69
CA ASP A 49 -9.34 -0.79 -14.02
C ASP A 49 -8.67 -2.08 -13.54
N THR A 50 -8.91 -3.18 -14.27
CA THR A 50 -8.61 -4.57 -13.84
C THR A 50 -7.15 -4.79 -13.47
N ASP A 51 -6.23 -4.21 -14.23
CA ASP A 51 -4.80 -4.27 -13.96
C ASP A 51 -4.17 -2.87 -14.14
N PRO A 52 -4.03 -2.08 -13.07
CA PRO A 52 -3.52 -0.71 -13.17
C PRO A 52 -2.06 -0.64 -13.62
N GLN A 53 -1.33 -1.76 -13.65
CA GLN A 53 0.01 -1.85 -14.22
C GLN A 53 -0.02 -2.00 -15.75
N ASN A 54 -1.10 -2.56 -16.30
CA ASN A 54 -1.31 -2.77 -17.73
C ASN A 54 -2.68 -2.19 -18.15
N PRO A 55 -2.87 -0.86 -18.03
CA PRO A 55 -4.18 -0.25 -18.21
C PRO A 55 -4.63 -0.28 -19.67
N VAL A 56 -5.93 -0.45 -19.87
CA VAL A 56 -6.55 -0.49 -21.21
C VAL A 56 -7.22 0.84 -21.56
N TRP A 57 -7.82 1.52 -20.57
CA TRP A 57 -8.56 2.77 -20.76
C TRP A 57 -7.71 3.89 -21.35
N ASP A 58 -6.46 3.99 -20.91
CA ASP A 58 -5.56 5.09 -21.26
C ASP A 58 -5.37 5.20 -22.79
N ALA A 59 -5.29 4.08 -23.50
CA ALA A 59 -5.15 4.05 -24.96
C ALA A 59 -6.46 4.39 -25.72
N MET A 60 -7.62 4.30 -25.06
CA MET A 60 -8.92 4.62 -25.66
C MET A 60 -9.21 6.12 -25.70
N MET A 61 -8.45 6.92 -24.94
CA MET A 61 -8.62 8.36 -24.84
C MET A 61 -7.27 9.07 -25.09
N PRO A 62 -6.76 9.06 -26.34
CA PRO A 62 -5.40 9.50 -26.66
C PRO A 62 -5.14 10.98 -26.35
N ASP A 63 -6.19 11.81 -26.37
CA ASP A 63 -6.10 13.25 -26.10
C ASP A 63 -6.34 13.62 -24.62
N ALA A 64 -6.66 12.63 -23.78
CA ALA A 64 -7.00 12.88 -22.38
C ALA A 64 -5.77 13.27 -21.55
N LYS A 65 -5.98 14.19 -20.60
CA LYS A 65 -5.02 14.48 -19.54
C LYS A 65 -5.26 13.51 -18.38
N ILE A 66 -4.54 12.39 -18.40
CA ILE A 66 -4.67 11.32 -17.41
C ILE A 66 -3.76 11.60 -16.20
N LYS A 67 -4.35 11.53 -15.00
CA LYS A 67 -3.64 11.50 -13.71
C LYS A 67 -3.74 10.10 -13.12
N ARG A 68 -2.66 9.33 -13.24
CA ARG A 68 -2.54 7.95 -12.74
C ARG A 68 -1.30 7.83 -11.86
N ASP A 69 -1.46 7.85 -10.54
CA ASP A 69 -0.34 7.85 -9.58
C ASP A 69 -0.75 7.41 -8.17
N LYS A 70 0.17 7.49 -7.21
CA LYS A 70 -0.05 7.10 -5.80
C LYS A 70 -0.63 8.23 -4.94
N GLN A 71 -0.94 9.40 -5.50
CA GLN A 71 -1.46 10.56 -4.77
C GLN A 71 -2.96 10.37 -4.47
N ALA A 72 -3.27 9.53 -3.50
CA ALA A 72 -4.64 9.18 -3.10
C ALA A 72 -5.33 10.23 -2.21
N ILE A 73 -4.64 11.33 -1.88
CA ILE A 73 -5.18 12.48 -1.15
C ILE A 73 -4.92 13.73 -1.99
N THR A 74 -5.98 14.46 -2.32
CA THR A 74 -5.91 15.68 -3.14
C THR A 74 -6.88 16.72 -2.61
N THR A 75 -6.65 17.98 -2.95
CA THR A 75 -7.65 19.04 -2.78
C THR A 75 -8.68 18.99 -3.92
N GLU A 76 -9.65 19.89 -3.89
CA GLU A 76 -10.59 20.02 -5.00
C GLU A 76 -9.88 20.30 -6.33
N GLU A 77 -10.40 19.68 -7.37
CA GLU A 77 -10.02 19.91 -8.76
C GLU A 77 -11.28 20.08 -9.61
N MET A 78 -11.19 20.93 -10.65
CA MET A 78 -12.27 21.17 -11.60
C MET A 78 -12.50 19.93 -12.47
N PHE A 79 -13.75 19.51 -12.58
CA PHE A 79 -14.20 18.45 -13.47
C PHE A 79 -15.32 19.02 -14.33
N LYS A 80 -15.43 18.55 -15.56
CA LYS A 80 -16.52 18.87 -16.47
C LYS A 80 -17.26 17.62 -16.92
N ASP A 81 -18.39 17.81 -17.59
CA ASP A 81 -19.09 16.72 -18.26
C ASP A 81 -18.11 15.91 -19.13
N TYR A 82 -18.25 14.59 -19.07
CA TYR A 82 -17.40 13.62 -19.77
C TYR A 82 -15.97 13.42 -19.22
N ASP A 83 -15.57 14.08 -18.13
CA ASP A 83 -14.35 13.68 -17.42
C ASP A 83 -14.58 12.36 -16.64
N LEU A 84 -13.51 11.59 -16.40
CA LEU A 84 -13.57 10.32 -15.68
C LEU A 84 -12.89 10.39 -14.31
N TYR A 85 -13.50 9.70 -13.35
CA TYR A 85 -13.01 9.56 -11.99
C TYR A 85 -13.18 8.10 -11.55
N LEU A 86 -12.09 7.45 -11.11
CA LEU A 86 -12.16 6.09 -10.56
C LEU A 86 -12.41 6.13 -9.06
N ASN A 87 -13.54 5.56 -8.63
CA ASN A 87 -13.77 5.27 -7.22
C ASN A 87 -13.33 3.84 -6.87
N TYR A 88 -12.17 3.72 -6.22
CA TYR A 88 -11.60 2.43 -5.81
C TYR A 88 -11.80 2.23 -4.30
N MET A 89 -12.47 1.13 -3.93
CA MET A 89 -12.65 0.70 -2.53
C MET A 89 -11.60 -0.35 -2.17
N ARG A 90 -11.06 -0.29 -0.94
CA ARG A 90 -9.97 -1.18 -0.51
C ARG A 90 -10.49 -2.57 -0.12
N GLY A 91 -9.59 -3.56 -0.24
CA GLY A 91 -9.82 -4.92 0.24
C GLY A 91 -9.49 -5.09 1.73
N GLY A 92 -9.49 -6.34 2.20
CA GLY A 92 -9.07 -6.72 3.54
C GLY A 92 -7.79 -7.58 3.54
N PRO A 93 -7.16 -7.76 4.72
CA PRO A 93 -5.91 -8.51 4.86
C PRO A 93 -6.12 -10.03 4.74
N GLY A 94 -5.05 -10.75 4.38
CA GLY A 94 -5.03 -12.21 4.30
C GLY A 94 -4.61 -12.93 5.59
N PHE A 95 -4.77 -14.25 5.61
CA PHE A 95 -4.36 -15.15 6.69
C PHE A 95 -3.55 -16.35 6.16
N GLY A 96 -2.48 -16.72 6.85
CA GLY A 96 -1.66 -17.91 6.54
C GLY A 96 -0.67 -17.71 5.39
N ASP A 97 0.24 -18.67 5.20
CA ASP A 97 1.19 -18.65 4.07
C ASP A 97 0.44 -18.89 2.75
N PRO A 98 0.56 -18.00 1.74
CA PRO A 98 -0.14 -18.17 0.47
C PRO A 98 0.14 -19.50 -0.25
N ILE A 99 1.33 -20.09 -0.10
CA ILE A 99 1.63 -21.38 -0.77
C ILE A 99 0.99 -22.60 -0.08
N ASP A 100 0.25 -22.39 1.01
CA ASP A 100 -0.56 -23.43 1.65
C ASP A 100 -2.05 -23.35 1.24
N ARG A 101 -2.46 -22.31 0.50
CA ARG A 101 -3.83 -22.17 -0.03
C ARG A 101 -4.17 -23.35 -0.97
N ASP A 102 -5.42 -23.80 -0.94
CA ASP A 102 -5.91 -24.81 -1.90
C ASP A 102 -5.73 -24.31 -3.35
N PRO A 103 -5.02 -25.06 -4.22
CA PRO A 103 -4.81 -24.65 -5.60
C PRO A 103 -6.09 -24.42 -6.40
N GLN A 104 -7.15 -25.20 -6.16
CA GLN A 104 -8.41 -25.04 -6.88
C GLN A 104 -9.05 -23.70 -6.53
N SER A 105 -9.07 -23.34 -5.25
CA SER A 105 -9.54 -22.02 -4.80
C SER A 105 -8.78 -20.85 -5.47
N VAL A 106 -7.48 -20.99 -5.74
CA VAL A 106 -6.70 -19.95 -6.46
C VAL A 106 -7.14 -19.82 -7.91
N VAL A 107 -7.41 -20.93 -8.58
CA VAL A 107 -7.92 -20.93 -9.96
C VAL A 107 -9.34 -20.36 -10.04
N ASP A 108 -10.18 -20.68 -9.07
CA ASP A 108 -11.53 -20.10 -8.95
C ASP A 108 -11.46 -18.58 -8.75
N ASP A 109 -10.47 -18.07 -8.01
CA ASP A 109 -10.23 -16.63 -7.85
C ASP A 109 -9.87 -15.96 -9.19
N ILE A 110 -9.10 -16.63 -10.07
CA ILE A 110 -8.78 -16.12 -11.41
C ILE A 110 -10.04 -16.06 -12.27
N ASN A 111 -10.78 -17.18 -12.35
CA ASN A 111 -12.01 -17.28 -13.14
C ASN A 111 -13.10 -16.30 -12.65
N GLY A 112 -13.13 -16.03 -11.35
CA GLY A 112 -14.04 -15.08 -10.71
C GLY A 112 -13.62 -13.61 -10.78
N GLY A 113 -12.41 -13.32 -11.28
CA GLY A 113 -11.89 -11.94 -11.38
C GLY A 113 -11.40 -11.33 -10.07
N TYR A 114 -11.17 -12.15 -9.04
CA TYR A 114 -10.60 -11.72 -7.76
C TYR A 114 -9.07 -11.66 -7.78
N LEU A 115 -8.44 -12.44 -8.66
CA LEU A 115 -6.99 -12.54 -8.80
C LEU A 115 -6.56 -12.37 -10.24
N VAL A 116 -5.58 -11.50 -10.49
CA VAL A 116 -4.95 -11.44 -11.81
C VAL A 116 -4.01 -12.63 -11.98
N GLU A 117 -4.16 -13.35 -13.10
CA GLU A 117 -3.47 -14.61 -13.42
C GLU A 117 -1.99 -14.65 -13.01
N ARG A 118 -1.23 -13.59 -13.34
CA ARG A 118 0.22 -13.52 -13.05
C ARG A 118 0.59 -13.79 -11.59
N PHE A 119 -0.30 -13.47 -10.65
CA PHE A 119 -0.07 -13.63 -9.22
C PHE A 119 -0.34 -15.06 -8.72
N ALA A 120 -1.09 -15.88 -9.45
CA ALA A 120 -1.31 -17.28 -9.09
C ALA A 120 0.02 -18.02 -8.98
N LEU A 121 0.88 -17.84 -9.99
CA LEU A 121 2.22 -18.44 -10.01
C LEU A 121 3.18 -17.76 -9.02
N GLN A 122 3.20 -16.42 -8.98
CA GLN A 122 4.19 -15.66 -8.22
C GLN A 122 3.96 -15.70 -6.70
N VAL A 123 2.70 -15.64 -6.27
CA VAL A 123 2.33 -15.51 -4.84
C VAL A 123 1.95 -16.87 -4.26
N TYR A 124 1.09 -17.63 -4.93
CA TYR A 124 0.53 -18.89 -4.43
C TYR A 124 1.29 -20.13 -4.91
N GLY A 125 2.21 -19.97 -5.87
CA GLY A 125 2.92 -21.08 -6.50
C GLY A 125 2.02 -22.01 -7.30
N VAL A 126 0.83 -21.55 -7.70
CA VAL A 126 -0.16 -22.34 -8.45
C VAL A 126 0.06 -22.13 -9.93
N VAL A 127 0.21 -23.22 -10.67
CA VAL A 127 0.28 -23.24 -12.13
C VAL A 127 -1.13 -23.44 -12.64
N ALA A 128 -1.67 -22.40 -13.29
CA ALA A 128 -2.99 -22.40 -13.88
C ALA A 128 -2.88 -22.52 -15.40
N GLU A 129 -3.54 -23.51 -15.99
CA GLU A 129 -3.59 -23.71 -17.44
C GLU A 129 -4.92 -23.26 -17.99
N LYS A 130 -4.89 -22.53 -19.11
CA LYS A 130 -6.10 -22.05 -19.77
C LYS A 130 -6.66 -23.12 -20.70
N GLY A 131 -7.87 -23.58 -20.40
CA GLY A 131 -8.64 -24.52 -21.20
C GLY A 131 -9.20 -23.91 -22.50
N ALA A 132 -9.70 -24.77 -23.37
CA ALA A 132 -10.27 -24.37 -24.67
C ALA A 132 -11.54 -23.51 -24.54
N ASP A 133 -12.26 -23.63 -23.43
CA ASP A 133 -13.42 -22.80 -23.09
C ASP A 133 -13.04 -21.44 -22.48
N GLY A 134 -11.74 -21.18 -22.34
CA GLY A 134 -11.19 -19.95 -21.77
C GLY A 134 -11.11 -19.93 -20.24
N THR A 135 -11.57 -20.98 -19.56
CA THR A 135 -11.46 -21.12 -18.10
C THR A 135 -10.08 -21.64 -17.70
N TYR A 136 -9.64 -21.31 -16.49
CA TYR A 136 -8.41 -21.83 -15.93
C TYR A 136 -8.67 -23.12 -15.15
N ALA A 137 -7.72 -24.05 -15.20
CA ALA A 137 -7.66 -25.28 -14.42
C ALA A 137 -6.29 -25.44 -13.75
N VAL A 138 -6.23 -26.20 -12.66
CA VAL A 138 -4.99 -26.44 -11.91
C VAL A 138 -4.13 -27.50 -12.61
N ASP A 139 -2.86 -27.20 -12.86
CA ASP A 139 -1.83 -28.23 -13.07
C ASP A 139 -1.26 -28.64 -11.71
N ALA A 140 -1.75 -29.76 -11.17
CA ALA A 140 -1.38 -30.20 -9.83
C ALA A 140 0.10 -30.64 -9.72
N PRO A 141 0.65 -31.46 -10.66
CA PRO A 141 2.08 -31.77 -10.67
C PRO A 141 2.99 -30.53 -10.75
N ALA A 142 2.72 -29.60 -11.66
CA ALA A 142 3.55 -28.40 -11.81
C ALA A 142 3.40 -27.44 -10.62
N THR A 143 2.20 -27.33 -10.03
CA THR A 143 1.98 -26.60 -8.78
C THR A 143 2.81 -27.17 -7.63
N ALA A 144 2.84 -28.50 -7.47
CA ALA A 144 3.64 -29.14 -6.43
C ALA A 144 5.15 -28.88 -6.62
N ALA A 145 5.64 -28.96 -7.87
CA ALA A 145 7.01 -28.63 -8.21
C ALA A 145 7.33 -27.15 -7.90
N ARG A 146 6.50 -26.22 -8.35
CA ARG A 146 6.69 -24.78 -8.14
C ARG A 146 6.69 -24.41 -6.66
N ARG A 147 5.79 -24.97 -5.85
CA ARG A 147 5.77 -24.72 -4.40
C ARG A 147 7.04 -25.22 -3.72
N LYS A 148 7.62 -26.33 -4.17
CA LYS A 148 8.93 -26.80 -3.68
C LYS A 148 10.05 -25.83 -4.06
N GLU A 149 10.04 -25.30 -5.28
CA GLU A 149 11.00 -24.28 -5.71
C GLU A 149 10.88 -22.99 -4.89
N ILE A 150 9.67 -22.48 -4.67
CA ILE A 150 9.44 -21.27 -3.84
C ILE A 150 10.02 -21.45 -2.43
N ARG A 151 9.88 -22.65 -1.84
CA ARG A 151 10.49 -22.93 -0.51
C ARG A 151 12.02 -22.83 -0.58
N ALA A 152 12.65 -23.37 -1.62
CA ALA A 152 14.10 -23.25 -1.82
C ALA A 152 14.53 -21.80 -2.11
N GLU A 153 13.80 -21.06 -2.94
CA GLU A 153 14.04 -19.64 -3.24
C GLU A 153 13.96 -18.77 -2.00
N ARG A 154 12.95 -19.01 -1.14
CA ARG A 154 12.78 -18.30 0.14
C ARG A 154 13.97 -18.52 1.06
N LEU A 155 14.47 -19.77 1.17
CA LEU A 155 15.69 -20.06 1.93
C LEU A 155 16.91 -19.35 1.34
N ALA A 156 17.09 -19.41 0.02
CA ALA A 156 18.25 -18.85 -0.66
C ALA A 156 18.33 -17.31 -0.61
N LYS A 157 17.18 -16.62 -0.68
CA LYS A 157 17.12 -15.14 -0.64
C LYS A 157 17.05 -14.55 0.76
N SER A 158 16.67 -15.36 1.75
CA SER A 158 16.59 -14.92 3.14
C SER A 158 17.97 -14.84 3.77
N VAL A 159 18.13 -13.92 4.72
CA VAL A 159 19.30 -13.87 5.61
C VAL A 159 18.83 -14.06 7.05
N PRO A 160 19.68 -14.58 7.95
CA PRO A 160 19.38 -14.56 9.38
C PRO A 160 19.01 -13.15 9.84
N THR A 161 17.95 -13.03 10.64
CA THR A 161 17.44 -11.71 11.09
C THR A 161 18.53 -10.84 11.72
N ARG A 162 19.47 -11.44 12.46
CA ARG A 162 20.59 -10.72 13.09
C ARG A 162 21.55 -10.09 12.07
N GLU A 163 21.69 -10.64 10.88
CA GLU A 163 22.52 -10.05 9.82
C GLU A 163 21.83 -8.84 9.20
N TRP A 164 20.54 -8.97 8.86
CA TRP A 164 19.74 -7.83 8.41
C TRP A 164 19.71 -6.69 9.44
N MET A 165 19.51 -7.02 10.73
CA MET A 165 19.47 -6.02 11.80
C MET A 165 20.77 -5.20 11.91
N LYS A 166 21.94 -5.78 11.61
CA LYS A 166 23.20 -5.03 11.61
C LYS A 166 23.20 -3.93 10.55
N GLY A 167 22.81 -4.27 9.32
CA GLY A 167 22.74 -3.30 8.23
C GLY A 167 21.67 -2.23 8.47
N GLU A 168 20.52 -2.60 9.03
CA GLU A 168 19.48 -1.62 9.34
C GLU A 168 19.89 -0.69 10.50
N ARG A 169 20.60 -1.22 11.50
CA ARG A 169 21.19 -0.40 12.59
C ARG A 169 22.19 0.62 12.05
N GLU A 170 23.02 0.26 11.07
CA GLU A 170 23.96 1.19 10.44
C GLU A 170 23.24 2.37 9.78
N LYS A 171 22.11 2.12 9.08
CA LYS A 171 21.26 3.19 8.53
C LYS A 171 20.65 4.07 9.62
N ILE A 172 20.16 3.47 10.71
CA ILE A 172 19.60 4.22 11.85
C ILE A 172 20.66 5.15 12.46
N LEU A 173 21.88 4.65 12.68
CA LEU A 173 23.00 5.46 13.17
C LEU A 173 23.32 6.62 12.22
N ALA A 174 23.30 6.37 10.91
CA ALA A 174 23.52 7.37 9.88
C ALA A 174 22.32 8.31 9.65
N LYS A 175 21.18 8.09 10.32
CA LYS A 175 19.90 8.78 10.07
C LYS A 175 19.48 8.67 8.58
N ASP A 176 19.79 7.56 7.93
CA ASP A 176 19.53 7.30 6.50
C ASP A 176 18.11 6.77 6.27
N ALA A 177 17.15 7.69 6.25
CA ALA A 177 15.77 7.43 5.90
C ALA A 177 15.10 8.71 5.37
N GLY A 178 13.97 8.56 4.67
CA GLY A 178 13.16 9.69 4.24
C GLY A 178 12.66 10.53 5.43
N ASP A 179 12.43 11.82 5.21
CA ASP A 179 12.07 12.76 6.27
C ASP A 179 10.78 12.38 6.99
N HIS A 180 9.80 11.80 6.29
CA HIS A 180 8.57 11.28 6.86
C HIS A 180 8.80 10.14 7.87
N VAL A 181 9.78 9.26 7.61
CA VAL A 181 10.15 8.19 8.56
C VAL A 181 10.84 8.80 9.79
N LYS A 182 11.80 9.70 9.57
CA LYS A 182 12.52 10.39 10.66
C LYS A 182 11.55 11.18 11.55
N GLN A 183 10.60 11.91 10.97
CA GLN A 183 9.64 12.74 11.69
C GLN A 183 8.70 11.88 12.54
N MET A 184 8.20 10.77 11.99
CA MET A 184 7.37 9.82 12.73
C MET A 184 8.09 9.35 14.00
N PHE A 185 9.36 8.94 13.89
CA PHE A 185 10.14 8.50 15.05
C PHE A 185 10.45 9.65 16.02
N ALA A 186 10.92 10.79 15.54
CA ALA A 186 11.27 11.94 16.39
C ALA A 186 10.10 12.41 17.26
N SER A 187 8.92 12.60 16.66
CA SER A 187 7.71 12.98 17.38
C SER A 187 7.24 11.91 18.36
N SER A 188 7.28 10.63 17.96
CA SER A 188 6.93 9.50 18.83
C SER A 188 7.87 9.37 20.03
N PHE A 189 9.17 9.63 19.86
CA PHE A 189 10.15 9.58 20.95
C PHE A 189 9.90 10.68 21.98
N LYS A 190 9.55 11.90 21.53
CA LYS A 190 9.21 13.03 22.40
C LYS A 190 7.95 12.76 23.23
N LEU A 191 6.91 12.20 22.62
CA LEU A 191 5.64 11.89 23.29
C LEU A 191 5.70 10.60 24.13
N GLY A 192 6.56 9.64 23.77
CA GLY A 192 6.67 8.34 24.41
C GLY A 192 8.09 7.99 24.83
N PRO A 193 8.59 8.47 25.98
CA PRO A 193 9.95 8.17 26.46
C PRO A 193 10.22 6.68 26.65
N LYS A 194 9.20 5.90 27.04
CA LYS A 194 9.29 4.44 27.10
C LYS A 194 9.55 3.83 25.72
N PHE A 195 8.83 4.28 24.70
CA PHE A 195 9.02 3.81 23.32
C PHE A 195 10.43 4.14 22.81
N PHE A 196 10.94 5.34 23.08
CA PHE A 196 12.31 5.71 22.73
C PHE A 196 13.35 4.79 23.39
N LYS A 197 13.22 4.54 24.69
CA LYS A 197 14.11 3.62 25.42
C LYS A 197 14.06 2.20 24.87
N ASP A 198 12.87 1.69 24.59
CA ASP A 198 12.69 0.36 24.02
C ASP A 198 13.32 0.28 22.62
N PHE A 199 13.19 1.33 21.79
CA PHE A 199 13.83 1.44 20.48
C PHE A 199 15.36 1.46 20.57
N GLN A 200 15.93 2.29 21.45
CA GLN A 200 17.38 2.34 21.69
C GLN A 200 17.91 0.99 22.17
N THR A 201 17.18 0.32 23.07
CA THR A 201 17.56 -1.00 23.59
C THR A 201 17.51 -2.07 22.49
N PHE A 202 16.44 -2.10 21.70
CA PHE A 202 16.26 -3.07 20.63
C PHE A 202 17.34 -2.96 19.55
N TRP A 203 17.68 -1.73 19.17
CA TRP A 203 18.70 -1.44 18.15
C TRP A 203 20.12 -1.27 18.71
N ASP A 204 20.32 -1.48 20.02
CA ASP A 204 21.61 -1.29 20.71
C ASP A 204 22.28 0.05 20.34
N LEU A 205 21.53 1.15 20.45
CA LEU A 205 22.01 2.47 20.05
C LEU A 205 22.84 3.11 21.17
N PRO A 206 23.90 3.87 20.83
CA PRO A 206 24.63 4.69 21.79
C PRO A 206 23.71 5.62 22.57
N ALA A 207 24.03 5.86 23.85
CA ALA A 207 23.20 6.69 24.73
C ALA A 207 23.10 8.16 24.27
N ASP A 208 24.09 8.62 23.50
CA ASP A 208 24.15 9.95 22.88
C ASP A 208 23.50 10.02 21.49
N TRP A 209 23.06 8.88 20.93
CA TRP A 209 22.30 8.89 19.70
C TRP A 209 20.92 9.51 19.93
N THR A 210 20.62 10.55 19.16
CA THR A 210 19.36 11.30 19.23
C THR A 210 18.85 11.61 17.83
N LEU A 211 17.53 11.75 17.72
CA LEU A 211 16.84 12.20 16.51
C LEU A 211 15.85 13.29 16.90
N LEU A 212 16.26 14.55 16.65
CA LEU A 212 15.46 15.72 16.98
C LEU A 212 14.63 16.15 15.77
N GLU A 213 13.39 16.57 16.02
CA GLU A 213 12.43 16.95 14.97
C GLU A 213 12.93 18.19 14.18
N GLU A 214 13.67 19.07 14.85
CA GLU A 214 14.23 20.31 14.33
C GLU A 214 15.38 20.08 13.34
N GLU A 215 16.07 18.94 13.44
CA GLU A 215 17.21 18.60 12.59
C GLU A 215 16.81 18.01 11.23
N ILE A 216 15.52 17.69 11.04
CA ILE A 216 15.03 16.99 9.84
C ILE A 216 14.93 17.94 8.63
N GLY A 217 14.75 19.24 8.86
CA GLY A 217 14.65 20.25 7.80
C GLY A 217 13.24 20.47 7.24
N ILE A 218 12.21 20.01 7.96
CA ILE A 218 10.78 20.20 7.61
C ILE A 218 10.08 21.11 8.64
N PRO A 219 8.94 21.74 8.29
CA PRO A 219 8.17 22.52 9.26
C PRO A 219 7.72 21.67 10.45
N HIS A 220 7.83 22.24 11.66
CA HIS A 220 7.50 21.59 12.93
C HIS A 220 6.65 22.51 13.83
N TYR A 221 5.71 23.24 13.22
CA TYR A 221 4.77 24.09 13.97
C TYR A 221 3.93 23.23 14.93
N GLY A 222 3.70 23.74 16.14
CA GLY A 222 2.96 23.01 17.17
C GLY A 222 3.75 21.92 17.89
N SER A 223 5.03 21.72 17.56
CA SER A 223 5.84 20.65 18.17
C SER A 223 6.12 20.90 19.66
N HIS A 224 6.26 22.16 20.09
CA HIS A 224 6.51 22.55 21.48
C HIS A 224 5.40 23.39 22.10
N TYR A 225 4.76 24.22 21.28
CA TYR A 225 3.77 25.19 21.73
C TYR A 225 2.38 24.76 21.26
N HIS A 226 1.53 24.42 22.22
CA HIS A 226 0.12 24.10 22.02
C HIS A 226 -0.67 24.69 23.20
N MET A 227 -1.96 24.95 22.99
CA MET A 227 -2.89 25.41 24.01
C MET A 227 -4.09 24.47 23.95
N ASP A 228 -4.37 23.78 25.05
CA ASP A 228 -5.52 22.88 25.13
C ASP A 228 -6.81 23.68 25.35
N VAL A 229 -7.95 23.11 24.95
CA VAL A 229 -9.25 23.75 25.11
C VAL A 229 -9.60 23.99 26.59
N SER A 230 -9.10 23.16 27.52
CA SER A 230 -9.33 23.30 28.95
C SER A 230 -8.71 24.56 29.57
N GLU A 231 -7.80 25.23 28.87
CA GLU A 231 -7.20 26.49 29.30
C GLU A 231 -8.10 27.71 29.06
N LEU A 232 -9.20 27.55 28.29
CA LEU A 232 -10.15 28.63 28.03
C LEU A 232 -11.09 28.86 29.23
N PRO A 233 -11.57 30.11 29.45
CA PRO A 233 -12.48 30.42 30.55
C PRO A 233 -13.77 29.58 30.51
N ASP A 234 -14.17 29.07 31.68
CA ASP A 234 -15.39 28.28 31.90
C ASP A 234 -15.47 26.92 31.16
N VAL A 235 -14.36 26.43 30.59
CA VAL A 235 -14.30 25.08 30.01
C VAL A 235 -14.05 24.03 31.09
N LYS A 236 -14.90 23.00 31.14
CA LYS A 236 -14.75 21.82 32.02
C LYS A 236 -14.77 20.56 31.17
N THR A 237 -13.61 19.97 30.94
CA THR A 237 -13.49 18.71 30.21
C THR A 237 -13.87 17.53 31.08
N VAL A 238 -14.33 16.44 30.45
CA VAL A 238 -14.57 15.17 31.13
C VAL A 238 -13.46 14.21 30.70
N GLN A 239 -12.73 13.68 31.68
CA GLN A 239 -11.65 12.74 31.43
C GLN A 239 -12.19 11.30 31.42
N PHE A 240 -11.97 10.60 30.29
CA PHE A 240 -12.40 9.22 30.09
C PHE A 240 -11.24 8.22 29.98
N VAL A 241 -10.00 8.72 29.89
CA VAL A 241 -8.80 7.93 29.61
C VAL A 241 -7.63 8.38 30.47
N GLU A 242 -6.66 7.48 30.66
CA GLU A 242 -5.32 7.84 31.14
C GLU A 242 -4.62 8.69 30.06
N GLN A 243 -3.88 9.72 30.49
CA GLN A 243 -3.15 10.66 29.63
C GLN A 243 -1.82 11.03 30.25
#